data_AF-A0A1X4H8C1-F1
#
_entry.id   AF-A0A1X4H8C1-F1
#
_cell.length_a   1.000
_cell.length_b   1.000
_cell.length_c   1.000
_cell.angle_alpha   90.00
_cell.angle_beta   90.00
_cell.angle_gamma   90.00
#
_symmetry.space_group_name_H-M   'P 1'
#
loop_
_entity.id
_entity.type
_entity.pdbx_description
1 polymer ?
#
loop_
_entity_poly.entity_id
_entity_poly.type
_entity_poly.pdbx_seq_one_letter_code
_entity_poly.pdbx_strand_id
1 'polypeptide(L)'
;MTHSRRSVLRRGAGLAVAGTAASLAGCAGNGGGGSEGFDSGYAAFFTLNDWANEVAGDNASFEDPVDVGQLGHGWTPDGTLAADVAATDAFVYLDSPEFAWAQDLAATLESDYDTVATVDVLDGLEGDLLEWNHSHGESHDG
;
A
#
# COMPACT_ATOMS: atom_id res chain seq x y z
N MET A 1 -15.09 3.34 -28.36
CA MET A 1 -14.31 2.09 -28.37
C MET A 1 -12.85 2.47 -28.46
N THR A 2 -12.16 2.50 -27.33
CA THR A 2 -10.74 2.83 -27.23
C THR A 2 -10.08 1.71 -26.45
N HIS A 3 -9.11 1.07 -27.09
CA HIS A 3 -8.56 -0.23 -26.72
C HIS A 3 -7.73 -0.17 -25.44
N SER A 4 -8.10 -0.97 -24.44
CA SER A 4 -7.26 -1.25 -23.27
C SER A 4 -6.04 -2.07 -23.69
N ARG A 5 -4.86 -1.67 -23.24
CA ARG A 5 -3.54 -2.23 -23.55
C ARG A 5 -3.29 -3.58 -22.85
N ARG A 6 -4.27 -4.48 -22.88
CA ARG A 6 -4.20 -5.82 -22.27
C ARG A 6 -4.31 -6.88 -23.38
N SER A 7 -3.23 -7.19 -24.11
CA SER A 7 -3.23 -8.38 -25.00
C SER A 7 -1.87 -9.01 -25.37
N VAL A 8 -0.75 -8.59 -24.78
CA VAL A 8 0.54 -9.24 -25.05
C VAL A 8 1.14 -9.54 -23.69
N LEU A 9 0.93 -10.72 -23.11
CA LEU A 9 1.98 -11.73 -22.97
C LEU A 9 1.40 -13.07 -22.45
N ARG A 10 0.49 -13.71 -23.20
CA ARG A 10 0.11 -15.11 -22.93
C ARG A 10 0.15 -15.95 -24.20
N ARG A 11 1.35 -16.42 -24.57
CA ARG A 11 1.62 -17.73 -25.24
C ARG A 11 3.07 -17.83 -25.69
N GLY A 12 3.75 -18.90 -25.30
CA GLY A 12 5.03 -19.28 -25.91
C GLY A 12 5.85 -20.30 -25.12
N ALA A 13 5.25 -21.43 -24.74
CA ALA A 13 5.99 -22.57 -24.21
C ALA A 13 6.86 -23.22 -25.30
N GLY A 14 8.09 -23.62 -24.94
CA GLY A 14 8.82 -24.66 -25.66
C GLY A 14 10.32 -24.40 -25.81
N LEU A 15 11.12 -24.89 -24.85
CA LEU A 15 12.51 -25.29 -25.07
C LEU A 15 12.87 -26.36 -24.03
N ALA A 16 12.83 -27.63 -24.46
CA ALA A 16 13.44 -28.72 -23.73
C ALA A 16 14.95 -28.72 -24.02
N VAL A 17 15.77 -28.50 -22.99
CA VAL A 17 17.19 -28.87 -23.00
C VAL A 17 17.47 -29.59 -21.69
N ALA A 18 17.77 -30.89 -21.81
CA ALA A 18 18.30 -31.70 -20.73
C ALA A 18 19.75 -31.30 -20.43
N GLY A 19 20.10 -31.10 -19.16
CA GLY A 19 21.48 -30.80 -18.75
C GLY A 19 21.63 -30.55 -17.25
N THR A 20 22.00 -31.63 -16.54
CA THR A 20 22.78 -31.72 -15.28
C THR A 20 22.91 -30.52 -14.32
N ALA A 21 22.34 -30.70 -13.13
CA ALA A 21 22.86 -30.42 -11.78
C ALA A 21 23.60 -29.09 -11.50
N ALA A 22 22.93 -28.20 -10.76
CA ALA A 22 23.55 -27.43 -9.67
C ALA A 22 22.48 -27.10 -8.62
N SER A 23 22.61 -27.74 -7.45
CA SER A 23 21.83 -27.44 -6.26
C SER A 23 22.27 -26.10 -5.68
N LEU A 24 21.44 -25.08 -5.85
CA LEU A 24 21.38 -23.96 -4.92
C LEU A 24 19.96 -23.94 -4.36
N ALA A 25 19.83 -24.54 -3.17
CA ALA A 25 18.67 -24.36 -2.31
C ALA A 25 18.63 -22.89 -1.88
N GLY A 26 18.09 -22.03 -2.75
CA GLY A 26 17.62 -20.70 -2.36
C GLY A 26 16.26 -20.89 -1.69
N CYS A 27 16.17 -20.57 -0.41
CA CYS A 27 14.90 -20.39 0.28
C CYS A 27 14.16 -19.19 -0.33
N ALA A 28 13.52 -19.39 -1.48
CA ALA A 28 12.31 -18.65 -1.82
C ALA A 28 11.17 -19.47 -1.21
N GLY A 29 10.75 -19.08 -0.02
CA GLY A 29 9.63 -19.72 0.67
C GLY A 29 8.39 -19.65 -0.20
N ASN A 30 8.06 -20.77 -0.84
CA ASN A 30 6.73 -21.03 -1.37
C ASN A 30 5.86 -21.53 -0.20
N GLY A 31 5.17 -20.63 0.49
CA GLY A 31 3.90 -20.94 1.15
C GLY A 31 2.82 -20.54 0.16
N GLY A 32 2.35 -21.43 -0.72
CA GLY A 32 1.34 -22.40 -0.33
C GLY A 32 0.02 -21.95 -0.95
N GLY A 33 -0.18 -22.23 -2.25
CA GLY A 33 -1.45 -21.96 -2.92
C GLY A 33 -2.61 -22.66 -2.22
N GLY A 34 -3.44 -21.87 -1.55
CA GLY A 34 -4.63 -22.30 -0.82
C GLY A 34 -5.42 -21.08 -0.36
N SER A 35 -6.38 -20.64 -1.19
CA SER A 35 -7.03 -19.31 -1.15
C SER A 35 -6.02 -18.16 -1.38
N GLU A 36 -6.44 -17.11 -2.07
CA GLU A 36 -5.74 -15.81 -2.03
C GLU A 36 -5.89 -15.31 -0.59
N GLY A 37 -4.96 -15.70 0.27
CA GLY A 37 -4.97 -15.41 1.70
C GLY A 37 -4.53 -13.96 1.92
N PHE A 38 -5.18 -13.30 2.87
CA PHE A 38 -4.75 -12.00 3.35
C PHE A 38 -3.54 -12.22 4.27
N ASP A 39 -2.34 -11.92 3.79
CA ASP A 39 -1.08 -12.26 4.46
C ASP A 39 -0.19 -11.02 4.69
N SER A 40 -0.37 -9.94 3.90
CA SER A 40 0.47 -8.75 4.02
C SER A 40 -0.21 -7.45 3.60
N GLY A 41 0.32 -6.33 4.06
CA GLY A 41 -0.13 -5.01 3.63
C GLY A 41 0.85 -3.90 3.95
N TYR A 42 0.50 -2.69 3.56
CA TYR A 42 1.20 -1.46 3.92
C TYR A 42 0.30 -0.54 4.74
N ALA A 43 0.92 0.22 5.64
CA ALA A 43 0.24 1.23 6.43
C ALA A 43 0.99 2.56 6.34
N ALA A 44 0.31 3.63 5.95
CA ALA A 44 0.90 4.90 5.53
C ALA A 44 1.52 5.76 6.64
N PHE A 45 1.65 5.22 7.86
CA PHE A 45 2.14 5.95 9.03
C PHE A 45 2.50 4.96 10.14
N PHE A 46 3.59 5.18 10.87
CA PHE A 46 4.05 4.25 11.92
C PHE A 46 2.95 3.90 12.94
N THR A 47 2.07 4.83 13.31
CA THR A 47 0.97 4.52 14.24
C THR A 47 -0.08 3.62 13.58
N LEU A 48 -0.38 3.82 12.30
CA LEU A 48 -1.24 2.91 11.55
C LEU A 48 -0.59 1.54 11.37
N ASN A 49 0.73 1.50 11.14
CA ASN A 49 1.51 0.27 11.06
C ASN A 49 1.41 -0.54 12.37
N ASP A 50 1.64 0.12 13.51
CA ASP A 50 1.52 -0.51 14.82
C ASP A 50 0.10 -1.05 15.04
N TRP A 51 -0.93 -0.25 14.76
CA TRP A 51 -2.33 -0.67 14.93
C TRP A 51 -2.73 -1.80 13.98
N ALA A 52 -2.34 -1.72 12.72
CA ALA A 52 -2.64 -2.74 11.73
C ALA A 52 -2.01 -4.09 12.10
N ASN A 53 -0.75 -4.09 12.55
CA ASN A 53 -0.10 -5.30 13.05
C ASN A 53 -0.74 -5.83 14.35
N GLU A 54 -1.13 -4.96 15.28
CA GLU A 54 -1.83 -5.38 16.51
C GLU A 54 -3.20 -6.03 16.19
N VAL A 55 -3.95 -5.47 15.24
CA VAL A 55 -5.25 -6.00 14.82
C VAL A 55 -5.10 -7.28 14.00
N ALA A 56 -4.10 -7.34 13.11
CA ALA A 56 -3.86 -8.51 12.26
C ALA A 56 -3.34 -9.71 13.05
N GLY A 57 -2.53 -9.50 14.09
CA GLY A 57 -1.90 -10.56 14.86
C GLY A 57 -1.09 -11.50 13.97
N ASP A 58 -1.26 -12.81 14.14
CA ASP A 58 -0.54 -13.82 13.35
C ASP A 58 -1.09 -14.00 11.91
N ASN A 59 -2.15 -13.28 11.52
CA ASN A 59 -2.81 -13.49 10.24
C ASN A 59 -2.14 -12.73 9.09
N ALA A 60 -1.56 -11.55 9.36
CA ALA A 60 -0.90 -10.74 8.34
C ALA A 60 0.15 -9.81 8.96
N SER A 61 1.11 -9.37 8.14
CA SER A 61 2.11 -8.37 8.53
C SER A 61 1.97 -7.08 7.73
N PHE A 62 2.07 -5.94 8.40
CA PHE A 62 2.06 -4.63 7.76
C PHE A 62 3.42 -3.94 7.81
N GLU A 63 3.80 -3.27 6.73
CA GLU A 63 5.02 -2.45 6.62
C GLU A 63 4.69 -0.95 6.54
N ASP A 64 5.56 -0.10 7.10
CA ASP A 64 5.50 1.36 6.94
C ASP A 64 6.48 1.74 5.82
N PRO A 65 6.02 2.34 4.71
CA PRO A 65 6.91 2.74 3.62
C PRO A 65 7.74 3.99 3.98
N VAL A 66 7.44 4.67 5.09
CA VAL A 66 8.15 5.85 5.53
C VAL A 66 9.20 5.49 6.58
N ASP A 67 10.47 5.64 6.22
CA ASP A 67 11.57 5.45 7.16
C ASP A 67 11.45 6.38 8.40
N VAL A 68 11.96 5.87 9.52
CA VAL A 68 12.01 6.61 10.79
C VAL A 68 12.66 7.98 10.61
N GLY A 69 11.94 9.03 11.00
CA GLY A 69 12.40 10.41 10.93
C GLY A 69 12.18 11.10 9.58
N GLN A 70 11.55 10.43 8.60
CA GLN A 70 11.23 11.02 7.29
C GLN A 70 9.79 11.54 7.15
N LEU A 71 8.91 11.27 8.13
CA LEU A 71 7.55 11.81 8.17
C LEU A 71 7.59 13.33 8.43
N GLY A 72 7.66 14.10 7.35
CA GLY A 72 7.61 15.56 7.33
C GLY A 72 6.85 16.09 6.12
N HIS A 73 6.55 17.39 6.11
CA HIS A 73 5.89 18.05 4.99
C HIS A 73 6.77 17.96 3.74
N GLY A 74 6.39 17.12 2.78
CA GLY A 74 7.12 16.93 1.52
C GLY A 74 7.88 15.62 1.39
N TRP A 75 7.62 14.64 2.26
CA TRP A 75 7.94 13.25 1.91
C TRP A 75 7.18 12.88 0.63
N THR A 76 7.88 12.21 -0.29
CA THR A 76 7.32 11.76 -1.56
C THR A 76 7.63 10.27 -1.68
N PRO A 77 6.63 9.44 -2.02
CA PRO A 77 6.86 8.02 -2.23
C PRO A 77 7.85 7.77 -3.36
N ASP A 78 8.60 6.69 -3.25
CA ASP A 78 9.41 6.24 -4.37
C ASP A 78 8.51 5.83 -5.57
N GLY A 79 9.11 5.76 -6.75
CA GLY A 79 8.37 5.42 -7.97
C GLY A 79 7.90 3.95 -8.04
N THR A 80 8.27 3.12 -7.07
CA THR A 80 7.97 1.68 -7.03
C THR A 80 6.86 1.35 -6.04
N LEU A 81 6.58 2.24 -5.08
CA LEU A 81 5.69 1.98 -3.95
C LEU A 81 4.30 1.50 -4.39
N ALA A 82 3.71 2.11 -5.43
CA ALA A 82 2.41 1.66 -5.92
C ALA A 82 2.41 0.20 -6.40
N ALA A 83 3.49 -0.24 -7.05
CA ALA A 83 3.63 -1.64 -7.47
C ALA A 83 3.92 -2.56 -6.28
N ASP A 84 4.70 -2.09 -5.31
CA ASP A 84 5.04 -2.85 -4.10
C ASP A 84 3.80 -3.06 -3.21
N VAL A 85 2.99 -2.02 -3.01
CA VAL A 85 1.71 -2.13 -2.30
C VAL A 85 0.71 -3.00 -3.05
N ALA A 86 0.61 -2.87 -4.38
CA ALA A 86 -0.29 -3.69 -5.17
C ALA A 86 0.08 -5.19 -5.22
N ALA A 87 1.31 -5.54 -4.81
CA ALA A 87 1.74 -6.93 -4.64
C ALA A 87 1.35 -7.52 -3.28
N THR A 88 0.73 -6.72 -2.40
CA THR A 88 0.17 -7.11 -1.10
C THR A 88 -1.35 -7.06 -1.11
N ASP A 89 -1.99 -7.32 0.03
CA ASP A 89 -3.43 -7.51 0.12
C ASP A 89 -4.19 -6.26 0.63
N ALA A 90 -3.53 -5.36 1.36
CA ALA A 90 -4.14 -4.11 1.79
C ALA A 90 -3.19 -2.91 1.92
N PHE A 91 -3.79 -1.73 1.81
CA PHE A 91 -3.19 -0.44 2.09
C PHE A 91 -4.05 0.35 3.08
N VAL A 92 -3.51 0.63 4.27
CA VAL A 92 -4.19 1.37 5.33
C VAL A 92 -3.69 2.81 5.38
N TYR A 93 -4.58 3.79 5.32
CA TYR A 93 -4.23 5.21 5.27
C TYR A 93 -5.21 6.10 6.04
N LEU A 94 -4.92 7.41 6.07
CA LEU A 94 -5.78 8.46 6.62
C LEU A 94 -6.19 9.41 5.50
N ASP A 95 -7.48 9.67 5.34
CA ASP A 95 -7.95 10.78 4.52
C ASP A 95 -7.82 12.14 5.26
N SER A 96 -6.58 12.62 5.39
CA SER A 96 -6.29 13.98 5.89
C SER A 96 -5.28 14.72 5.02
N PRO A 97 -5.37 16.06 4.91
CA PRO A 97 -4.48 16.86 4.06
C PRO A 97 -2.98 16.63 4.31
N GLU A 98 -2.58 16.31 5.54
CA GLU A 98 -1.21 15.98 5.94
C GLU A 98 -0.69 14.72 5.24
N PHE A 99 -1.58 13.81 4.87
CA PHE A 99 -1.31 12.52 4.24
C PHE A 99 -1.79 12.47 2.78
N ALA A 100 -1.84 13.61 2.08
CA ALA A 100 -2.29 13.68 0.68
C ALA A 100 -1.57 12.68 -0.25
N TRP A 101 -0.28 12.41 -0.01
CA TRP A 101 0.47 11.39 -0.79
C TRP A 101 -0.16 9.99 -0.68
N ALA A 102 -0.71 9.64 0.48
CA ALA A 102 -1.31 8.34 0.73
C ALA A 102 -2.68 8.25 0.08
N GLN A 103 -3.43 9.36 0.05
CA GLN A 103 -4.68 9.46 -0.72
C GLN A 103 -4.41 9.31 -2.22
N ASP A 104 -3.39 9.98 -2.75
CA ASP A 104 -2.97 9.85 -4.16
C ASP A 104 -2.58 8.41 -4.51
N LEU A 105 -1.88 7.74 -3.58
CA LEU A 105 -1.53 6.33 -3.72
C LEU A 105 -2.79 5.44 -3.67
N ALA A 106 -3.69 5.62 -2.71
CA ALA A 106 -4.93 4.87 -2.61
C ALA A 106 -5.78 5.00 -3.88
N ALA A 107 -5.96 6.22 -4.39
CA ALA A 107 -6.68 6.47 -5.64
C ALA A 107 -6.01 5.78 -6.85
N THR A 108 -4.67 5.73 -6.87
CA THR A 108 -3.92 4.99 -7.90
C THR A 108 -4.17 3.49 -7.78
N LEU A 109 -4.15 2.94 -6.55
CA LEU A 109 -4.38 1.52 -6.29
C LEU A 109 -5.78 1.11 -6.73
N GLU A 110 -6.81 1.85 -6.34
CA GLU A 110 -8.21 1.61 -6.71
C GLU A 110 -8.47 1.71 -8.22
N SER A 111 -7.77 2.60 -8.93
CA SER A 111 -7.91 2.77 -10.37
C SER A 111 -7.27 1.64 -11.16
N ASP A 112 -6.08 1.21 -10.74
CA ASP A 112 -5.18 0.43 -11.58
C ASP A 112 -5.06 -1.05 -11.16
N TYR A 113 -5.45 -1.38 -9.93
CA TYR A 113 -5.28 -2.72 -9.35
C TYR A 113 -6.57 -3.21 -8.66
N ASP A 114 -7.02 -4.41 -9.04
CA ASP A 114 -8.23 -5.04 -8.48
C ASP A 114 -7.92 -5.99 -7.29
N THR A 115 -6.65 -6.08 -6.87
CA THR A 115 -6.13 -7.12 -5.97
C THR A 115 -5.81 -6.64 -4.55
N VAL A 116 -5.81 -5.33 -4.32
CA VAL A 116 -5.43 -4.72 -3.04
C VAL A 116 -6.63 -3.97 -2.46
N ALA A 117 -6.89 -4.15 -1.17
CA ALA A 117 -7.92 -3.41 -0.47
C ALA A 117 -7.36 -2.09 0.09
N THR A 118 -7.95 -0.96 -0.27
CA THR A 118 -7.68 0.34 0.35
C THR A 118 -8.59 0.52 1.58
N VAL A 119 -8.01 0.97 2.69
CA VAL A 119 -8.71 1.17 3.96
C VAL A 119 -8.39 2.57 4.49
N ASP A 120 -9.36 3.48 4.38
CA ASP A 120 -9.33 4.76 5.07
C ASP A 120 -9.79 4.56 6.52
N VAL A 121 -8.92 4.86 7.47
CA VAL A 121 -9.22 4.73 8.92
C VAL A 121 -10.13 5.85 9.41
N LEU A 122 -10.29 6.93 8.66
CA LEU A 122 -11.19 8.04 8.99
C LEU A 122 -12.59 7.90 8.39
N ASP A 123 -12.82 6.95 7.47
CA ASP A 123 -14.12 6.74 6.84
C ASP A 123 -15.23 6.53 7.87
N GLY A 124 -16.26 7.38 7.80
CA GLY A 124 -17.40 7.35 8.70
C GLY A 124 -17.18 8.06 10.04
N LEU A 125 -16.03 8.68 10.28
CA LEU A 125 -15.76 9.50 11.47
C LEU A 125 -15.93 11.00 11.21
N GLU A 126 -16.15 11.46 9.98
CA GLU A 126 -16.10 12.87 9.58
C GLU A 126 -17.09 13.74 10.35
N GLY A 127 -18.24 13.17 10.75
CA GLY A 127 -19.25 13.85 11.56
C GLY A 127 -18.94 13.92 13.06
N ASP A 128 -18.02 13.09 13.54
CA ASP A 128 -17.61 13.00 14.95
C ASP A 128 -16.26 13.68 15.22
N LEU A 129 -15.46 13.92 14.18
CA LEU A 129 -14.22 14.67 14.27
C LEU A 129 -14.51 16.14 14.62
N LEU A 130 -13.70 16.69 15.54
CA LEU A 130 -13.76 18.12 15.84
C LEU A 130 -13.33 18.92 14.61
N GLU A 131 -14.06 19.98 14.29
CA GLU A 131 -13.65 20.91 13.22
C GLU A 131 -12.24 21.44 13.50
N TRP A 132 -11.35 21.25 12.53
CA TRP A 132 -10.05 21.90 12.51
C TRP A 132 -10.20 23.37 12.13
N ASN A 133 -10.59 24.20 13.10
CA ASN A 133 -10.62 25.65 12.92
C ASN A 133 -9.20 26.24 13.03
N HIS A 134 -8.54 26.45 11.89
CA HIS A 134 -7.28 27.21 11.78
C HIS A 134 -7.49 28.74 11.85
N SER A 135 -8.36 29.26 12.72
CA SER A 135 -8.42 30.70 12.94
C SER A 135 -7.21 31.15 13.76
N HIS A 136 -6.08 31.36 13.09
CA HIS A 136 -5.05 32.24 13.61
C HIS A 136 -5.64 33.65 13.59
N GLY A 137 -6.06 34.14 14.76
CA GLY A 137 -6.52 35.50 14.92
C GLY A 137 -5.39 36.46 14.56
N GLU A 138 -5.41 36.99 13.35
CA GLU A 138 -4.57 38.12 12.96
C GLU A 138 -4.97 39.31 13.82
N SER A 139 -4.20 39.52 14.87
CA SER A 139 -4.26 40.73 15.67
C SER A 139 -3.62 41.83 14.82
N HIS A 140 -4.44 42.60 14.11
CA HIS A 140 -4.05 43.90 13.58
C HIS A 140 -3.56 44.76 14.75
N ASP A 141 -2.28 45.12 14.75
CA ASP A 141 -1.78 46.27 15.51
C ASP A 141 -1.50 47.41 14.52
N GLY A 142 -2.05 48.58 14.84
CA GLY A 142 -2.25 49.72 13.93
C GLY A 142 -1.09 50.71 13.83
#